data_AF-A0A7X8ZYG4-F1
#
_entry.id   AF-A0A7X8ZYG4-F1
#
_cell.length_a   1.000
_cell.length_b   1.000
_cell.length_c   1.000
_cell.angle_alpha   90.00
_cell.angle_beta   90.00
_cell.angle_gamma   90.00
#
_symmetry.space_group_name_H-M   'P 1'
#
loop_
_entity.id
_entity.type
_entity.pdbx_description
1 polymer ?
#
loop_
_entity_poly.entity_id
_entity_poly.type
_entity_poly.pdbx_seq_one_letter_code
_entity_poly.pdbx_strand_id
1 'polypeptide(L)'
;MKSFSEKANNIFTKATVDYHIADDVNTPINNPHDEGTIDSFLYEKNWIDVVQWHLEDIIRDPKIDPREALKIKRTIDKSNQLRTDLVEQIDSYFLYLYKDVAPAEDATINTESPAWALDRLSILVVKIYHMNE
;
A
#
# COMPACT_ATOMS: atom_id res chain seq x y z
N MET A 1 14.06 3.77 20.25
CA MET A 1 12.64 3.68 19.84
C MET A 1 12.66 3.71 18.32
N LYS A 2 12.12 2.71 17.61
CA LYS A 2 12.11 2.71 16.13
C LYS A 2 11.24 3.87 15.64
N SER A 3 11.63 4.52 14.55
CA SER A 3 10.81 5.59 13.95
C SER A 3 9.53 5.02 13.33
N PHE A 4 8.52 5.85 13.10
CA PHE A 4 7.30 5.42 12.42
C PHE A 4 7.62 4.88 11.01
N SER A 5 8.52 5.55 10.28
CA SER A 5 8.94 5.13 8.94
C SER A 5 9.66 3.77 8.96
N GLU A 6 10.50 3.51 9.97
CA GLU A 6 11.11 2.18 10.15
C GLU A 6 10.05 1.10 10.43
N LYS A 7 9.03 1.41 11.23
CA LYS A 7 7.92 0.50 11.49
C LYS A 7 7.16 0.17 10.21
N ALA A 8 6.74 1.19 9.47
CA ALA A 8 6.04 1.04 8.21
C ALA A 8 6.85 0.23 7.19
N ASN A 9 8.14 0.53 7.05
CA ASN A 9 9.02 -0.20 6.14
C ASN A 9 9.12 -1.70 6.50
N ASN A 10 9.21 -2.05 7.79
CA ASN A 10 9.21 -3.45 8.22
C ASN A 10 7.89 -4.16 7.90
N ILE A 11 6.75 -3.48 8.09
CA ILE A 11 5.42 -4.04 7.78
C ILE A 11 5.26 -4.22 6.28
N PHE A 12 5.63 -3.22 5.48
CA PHE A 12 5.59 -3.29 4.01
C PHE A 12 6.47 -4.42 3.49
N THR A 13 7.72 -4.53 3.98
CA THR A 13 8.62 -5.62 3.58
C THR A 13 8.01 -6.97 3.90
N LYS A 14 7.37 -7.10 5.07
CA LYS A 14 6.70 -8.34 5.46
C LYS A 14 5.52 -8.67 4.53
N ALA A 15 4.65 -7.71 4.25
CA ALA A 15 3.51 -7.93 3.35
C ALA A 15 3.95 -8.34 1.94
N THR A 16 5.01 -7.71 1.41
CA THR A 16 5.63 -8.09 0.13
C THR A 16 6.14 -9.54 0.18
N VAL A 17 6.94 -9.90 1.19
CA VAL A 17 7.46 -11.26 1.34
C VAL A 17 6.34 -12.29 1.52
N ASP A 18 5.31 -11.97 2.30
CA ASP A 18 4.19 -12.87 2.57
C ASP A 18 3.37 -13.14 1.29
N TYR A 19 3.23 -12.16 0.39
CA TYR A 19 2.61 -12.36 -0.92
C TYR A 19 3.40 -13.38 -1.76
N HIS A 20 4.73 -13.24 -1.78
CA HIS A 20 5.65 -14.11 -2.52
C HIS A 20 5.78 -15.54 -1.97
N ILE A 21 5.07 -15.87 -0.88
CA ILE A 21 4.90 -17.27 -0.47
C ILE A 21 3.97 -18.02 -1.44
N ALA A 22 2.97 -17.32 -1.98
CA ALA A 22 1.95 -17.90 -2.87
C ALA A 22 2.10 -17.46 -4.33
N ASP A 23 2.66 -16.27 -4.60
CA ASP A 23 2.84 -15.72 -5.95
C ASP A 23 1.56 -15.72 -6.82
N ASP A 24 0.40 -15.51 -6.18
CA ASP A 24 -0.89 -15.49 -6.86
C ASP A 24 -1.68 -14.24 -6.47
N VAL A 25 -2.07 -13.47 -7.48
CA VAL A 25 -2.93 -12.27 -7.36
C VAL A 25 -4.32 -12.55 -6.76
N ASN A 26 -4.73 -13.82 -6.71
CA ASN A 26 -5.98 -14.26 -6.09
C ASN A 26 -5.81 -14.74 -4.64
N THR A 27 -4.57 -14.72 -4.11
CA THR A 27 -4.29 -15.13 -2.73
C THR A 27 -5.04 -14.22 -1.76
N PRO A 28 -5.89 -14.78 -0.89
CA PRO A 28 -6.53 -13.99 0.17
C PRO A 28 -5.47 -13.38 1.09
N ILE A 29 -5.67 -12.12 1.47
CA ILE A 29 -4.80 -11.46 2.44
C ILE A 29 -4.87 -12.17 3.80
N ASN A 30 -3.71 -12.49 4.37
CA ASN A 30 -3.58 -13.01 5.73
C ASN A 30 -2.85 -11.98 6.60
N ASN A 31 -3.58 -10.95 7.05
CA ASN A 31 -3.03 -9.86 7.84
C ASN A 31 -2.77 -10.30 9.29
N PRO A 32 -1.52 -10.26 9.80
CA PRO A 32 -1.21 -10.70 11.16
C PRO A 32 -1.52 -9.66 12.24
N HIS A 33 -1.99 -8.47 11.87
CA HIS A 33 -2.27 -7.36 12.77
C HIS A 33 -3.75 -7.27 13.12
N ASP A 34 -4.05 -6.73 14.30
CA ASP A 34 -5.43 -6.53 14.74
C ASP A 34 -6.18 -5.55 13.84
N GLU A 35 -7.41 -5.91 13.48
CA GLU A 35 -8.28 -5.10 12.61
C GLU A 35 -8.48 -3.69 13.17
N GLY A 36 -8.45 -2.68 12.31
CA GLY A 36 -8.63 -1.27 12.68
C GLY A 36 -7.38 -0.60 13.27
N THR A 37 -6.27 -1.32 13.41
CA THR A 37 -4.98 -0.72 13.80
C THR A 37 -4.25 -0.11 12.61
N ILE A 38 -3.41 0.90 12.87
CA ILE A 38 -2.52 1.46 11.84
C ILE A 38 -1.62 0.39 11.20
N ASP A 39 -1.24 -0.63 11.95
CA ASP A 39 -0.38 -1.71 11.43
C ASP A 39 -1.14 -2.60 10.45
N SER A 40 -2.42 -2.89 10.75
CA SER A 40 -3.30 -3.59 9.83
C SER A 40 -3.47 -2.81 8.53
N PHE A 41 -3.70 -1.49 8.61
CA PHE A 41 -3.84 -0.65 7.42
C PHE A 41 -2.56 -0.58 6.60
N LEU A 42 -1.39 -0.46 7.24
CA LEU A 42 -0.11 -0.45 6.53
C LEU A 42 0.15 -1.79 5.82
N TYR A 43 -0.16 -2.91 6.46
CA TYR A 43 0.00 -4.24 5.86
C TYR A 43 -0.92 -4.41 4.65
N GLU A 44 -2.21 -4.08 4.81
CA GLU A 44 -3.20 -4.15 3.73
C GLU A 44 -2.82 -3.25 2.56
N LYS A 45 -2.31 -2.04 2.84
CA LYS A 45 -1.86 -1.10 1.82
C LYS A 45 -0.78 -1.70 0.94
N ASN A 46 0.26 -2.27 1.56
CA ASN A 46 1.35 -2.86 0.78
C ASN A 46 0.92 -4.14 0.08
N TRP A 47 0.06 -4.96 0.68
CA TRP A 47 -0.51 -6.12 0.00
C TRP A 47 -1.25 -5.73 -1.29
N ILE A 48 -2.09 -4.70 -1.25
CA ILE A 48 -2.79 -4.16 -2.42
C ILE A 48 -1.79 -3.72 -3.49
N ASP A 49 -0.71 -3.02 -3.10
CA ASP A 49 0.32 -2.58 -4.04
C ASP A 49 1.03 -3.74 -4.74
N VAL A 50 1.40 -4.79 -3.99
CA VAL A 50 2.12 -5.96 -4.53
C VAL A 50 1.19 -6.73 -5.47
N VAL A 51 -0.06 -6.96 -5.08
CA VAL A 51 -1.06 -7.58 -5.96
C VAL A 51 -1.24 -6.75 -7.23
N GLN A 52 -1.36 -5.43 -7.12
CA GLN A 52 -1.51 -4.55 -8.27
C GLN A 52 -0.28 -4.55 -9.17
N TRP A 53 0.93 -4.64 -8.62
CA TRP A 53 2.18 -4.78 -9.37
C TRP A 53 2.11 -5.99 -10.31
N HIS A 54 1.74 -7.16 -9.78
CA HIS A 54 1.61 -8.37 -10.58
C HIS A 54 0.42 -8.35 -11.55
N LEU A 55 -0.70 -7.74 -11.18
CA LEU A 55 -1.81 -7.50 -12.12
C LEU A 55 -1.37 -6.64 -13.31
N GLU A 56 -0.56 -5.60 -13.07
CA GLU A 56 0.01 -4.78 -14.12
C GLU A 56 0.98 -5.56 -15.01
N ASP A 57 1.78 -6.47 -14.45
CA ASP A 57 2.66 -7.32 -15.25
C ASP A 57 1.88 -8.30 -16.12
N ILE A 58 0.79 -8.89 -15.61
CA ILE A 58 -0.06 -9.79 -16.39
C ILE A 58 -0.71 -9.04 -17.57
N ILE A 59 -1.28 -7.85 -17.35
CA ILE A 59 -1.97 -7.10 -18.43
C ILE A 59 -1.00 -6.50 -19.47
N ARG A 60 0.30 -6.40 -19.15
CA ARG A 60 1.34 -5.93 -20.08
C ARG A 60 1.71 -6.98 -21.16
N ASP A 61 1.25 -8.23 -21.06
CA ASP A 61 1.47 -9.23 -22.10
C ASP A 61 0.77 -8.81 -23.41
N PRO A 62 1.50 -8.55 -24.51
CA PRO A 62 0.90 -8.15 -25.79
C PRO A 62 0.05 -9.24 -26.44
N LYS A 63 0.13 -10.49 -25.97
CA LYS A 63 -0.62 -11.63 -26.50
C LYS A 63 -1.86 -11.97 -25.68
N ILE A 64 -2.13 -11.23 -24.60
CA ILE A 64 -3.28 -11.48 -23.74
C ILE A 64 -4.60 -11.43 -24.52
N ASP A 65 -5.53 -12.32 -24.19
CA ASP A 65 -6.87 -12.25 -24.76
C ASP A 65 -7.55 -10.92 -24.34
N PRO A 66 -8.13 -10.14 -25.28
CA PRO A 66 -8.73 -8.84 -24.96
C PRO A 66 -9.86 -8.89 -23.92
N ARG A 67 -10.60 -10.00 -23.82
CA ARG A 67 -11.68 -10.15 -22.83
C ARG A 67 -11.09 -10.38 -21.44
N GLU A 68 -10.03 -11.16 -21.34
CA GLU A 68 -9.29 -11.32 -20.07
C GLU A 68 -8.59 -10.03 -19.67
N ALA A 69 -7.98 -9.31 -20.61
CA ALA A 69 -7.39 -7.98 -20.34
C ALA A 69 -8.43 -7.00 -19.78
N LEU A 70 -9.66 -6.99 -20.31
CA LEU A 70 -10.74 -6.14 -19.79
C LEU A 70 -11.13 -6.51 -18.35
N LYS A 71 -11.17 -7.81 -18.02
CA LYS A 71 -11.45 -8.25 -16.65
C LYS A 71 -10.35 -7.77 -15.70
N ILE A 72 -9.09 -7.98 -16.06
CA ILE A 72 -7.94 -7.54 -15.26
C ILE A 72 -7.95 -6.02 -15.10
N LYS A 73 -8.22 -5.27 -16.16
CA LYS A 73 -8.31 -3.81 -16.09
C LYS A 73 -9.35 -3.34 -15.07
N ARG A 74 -10.52 -3.97 -15.04
CA ARG A 74 -11.57 -3.68 -14.05
C ARG A 74 -11.13 -4.04 -12.62
N THR A 75 -10.34 -5.10 -12.46
CA THR A 75 -9.74 -5.45 -11.16
C THR A 75 -8.71 -4.41 -10.73
N ILE A 76 -7.84 -3.96 -11.64
CA ILE A 76 -6.87 -2.88 -11.39
C ILE A 76 -7.59 -1.58 -11.02
N ASP A 77 -8.68 -1.23 -11.69
CA ASP A 77 -9.45 -0.02 -11.37
C ASP A 77 -10.03 -0.08 -9.96
N LYS A 78 -10.57 -1.23 -9.56
CA LYS A 78 -11.03 -1.46 -8.18
C LYS A 78 -9.88 -1.40 -7.18
N SER A 79 -8.75 -2.02 -7.50
CA SER A 79 -7.54 -2.01 -6.66
C SER A 79 -7.03 -0.59 -6.42
N ASN A 80 -7.01 0.25 -7.46
CA ASN A 80 -6.64 1.66 -7.33
C ASN A 80 -7.59 2.45 -6.42
N GLN A 81 -8.89 2.17 -6.48
CA GLN A 81 -9.86 2.79 -5.57
C GLN A 81 -9.60 2.34 -4.13
N LEU A 82 -9.46 1.03 -3.88
CA LEU A 82 -9.17 0.50 -2.55
C LEU A 82 -7.88 1.07 -1.95
N ARG A 83 -6.82 1.21 -2.76
CA ARG A 83 -5.58 1.86 -2.33
C ARG A 83 -5.83 3.30 -1.88
N THR A 84 -6.60 4.06 -2.66
CA THR A 84 -6.91 5.46 -2.34
C THR A 84 -7.75 5.56 -1.06
N ASP A 85 -8.79 4.74 -0.94
CA ASP A 85 -9.65 4.68 0.24
C ASP A 85 -8.84 4.35 1.51
N LEU A 86 -7.84 3.47 1.39
CA LEU A 86 -6.98 3.09 2.51
C LEU A 86 -5.98 4.19 2.86
N VAL A 87 -5.45 4.92 1.87
CA VAL A 87 -4.63 6.12 2.10
C VAL A 87 -5.43 7.17 2.87
N GLU A 88 -6.69 7.42 2.50
CA GLU A 88 -7.57 8.35 3.22
C GLU A 88 -7.88 7.89 4.66
N GLN A 89 -8.02 6.57 4.88
CA GLN A 89 -8.16 6.01 6.23
C GLN A 89 -6.89 6.22 7.08
N ILE A 90 -5.70 6.05 6.50
CA ILE A 90 -4.43 6.31 7.19
C ILE A 90 -4.28 7.81 7.51
N ASP A 91 -4.70 8.71 6.61
CA ASP A 91 -4.72 10.14 6.90
C ASP A 91 -5.70 10.48 8.03
N SER A 92 -6.87 9.85 8.04
CA SER A 92 -7.86 10.00 9.12
C SER A 92 -7.29 9.56 10.47
N TYR A 93 -6.49 8.49 10.49
CA TYR A 93 -5.76 8.06 11.69
C TYR A 93 -4.80 9.14 12.19
N PHE A 94 -3.98 9.73 11.31
CA PHE A 94 -3.05 10.79 11.71
C PHE A 94 -3.76 12.07 12.14
N LEU A 95 -4.84 12.43 11.46
CA LEU A 95 -5.66 13.58 11.82
C LEU A 95 -6.24 13.41 13.23
N TYR A 96 -6.76 12.22 13.54
CA TYR A 96 -7.26 11.92 14.88
C TYR A 96 -6.15 11.90 15.94
N LEU A 97 -5.00 11.29 15.62
CA LEU A 97 -3.84 11.19 16.53
C LEU A 97 -3.31 12.57 16.93
N TYR A 98 -3.30 13.52 16.00
CA TYR A 98 -2.75 14.86 16.21
C TYR A 98 -3.81 15.96 16.35
N LYS A 99 -5.08 15.61 16.56
CA LYS A 99 -6.20 16.57 16.63
C LYS A 99 -6.05 17.66 17.68
N ASP A 100 -5.33 17.36 18.77
CA ASP A 100 -5.14 18.27 19.91
C ASP A 100 -3.80 19.05 19.81
N VAL A 101 -3.03 18.83 18.74
CA VAL A 101 -1.77 19.54 18.51
C VAL A 101 -2.07 20.95 18.00
N ALA A 102 -1.63 21.97 18.74
CA ALA A 102 -1.61 23.33 18.26
C ALA A 102 -0.44 23.52 17.28
N PRO A 103 -0.68 23.96 16.03
CA PRO A 103 0.39 24.30 15.11
C PRO A 103 1.27 25.43 15.68
N ALA A 104 2.59 25.36 15.46
CA ALA A 104 3.50 26.47 15.75
C ALA A 104 3.22 27.66 14.83
N GLU A 105 3.54 28.88 15.28
CA GLU A 105 3.31 30.11 14.49
C GLU A 105 4.06 30.11 13.14
N ASP A 106 5.21 29.44 13.08
CA ASP A 106 6.06 29.30 11.91
C ASP A 106 5.92 27.93 11.20
N ALA A 107 4.88 27.16 11.55
CA ALA A 107 4.65 25.86 10.94
C ALA A 107 4.42 25.98 9.42
N THR A 108 5.20 25.21 8.65
CA THR A 108 5.07 25.14 7.19
C THR A 108 4.01 24.13 6.77
N ILE A 109 3.31 24.40 5.67
CA ILE A 109 2.41 23.43 5.03
C ILE A 109 3.22 22.54 4.08
N ASN A 110 3.07 21.22 4.22
CA ASN A 110 3.61 20.26 3.27
C ASN A 110 2.69 20.12 2.06
N THR A 111 3.24 19.85 0.88
CA THR A 111 2.46 19.64 -0.35
C THR A 111 1.67 18.34 -0.37
N GLU A 112 1.98 17.41 0.54
CA GLU A 112 1.38 16.08 0.61
C GLU A 112 1.11 15.69 2.05
N SER A 113 0.14 14.81 2.24
CA SER A 113 -0.20 14.26 3.55
C SER A 113 0.77 13.14 3.96
N PRO A 114 0.81 12.79 5.26
CA PRO A 114 1.58 11.65 5.74
C PRO A 114 1.21 10.34 5.04
N ALA A 115 -0.07 10.08 4.75
CA ALA A 115 -0.48 8.84 4.10
C ALA A 115 0.00 8.75 2.64
N TRP A 116 0.00 9.85 1.88
CA TRP A 116 0.56 9.88 0.52
C TRP A 116 2.08 9.67 0.51
N ALA A 117 2.80 10.14 1.54
CA ALA A 117 4.22 9.83 1.68
C ALA A 117 4.46 8.33 1.96
N LEU A 118 3.61 7.71 2.79
CA LEU A 118 3.63 6.27 3.05
C LEU A 118 3.23 5.45 1.81
N ASP A 119 2.32 5.98 0.99
CA ASP A 119 1.92 5.35 -0.26
C ASP A 119 3.12 5.12 -1.19
N ARG A 120 3.92 6.17 -1.40
CA ARG A 120 5.16 6.06 -2.17
C ARG A 120 6.19 5.17 -1.52
N LEU A 121 6.34 5.24 -0.20
CA LEU A 121 7.27 4.37 0.52
C LEU A 121 6.93 2.90 0.28
N SER A 122 5.65 2.54 0.32
CA SER A 122 5.19 1.18 0.05
C SER A 122 5.58 0.71 -1.36
N ILE A 123 5.35 1.52 -2.40
CA ILE A 123 5.78 1.20 -3.78
C ILE A 123 7.31 1.08 -3.89
N LEU A 124 8.07 1.92 -3.18
CA LEU A 124 9.53 1.82 -3.16
C LEU A 124 9.99 0.49 -2.55
N VAL A 125 9.32 0.00 -1.51
CA VAL A 125 9.63 -1.30 -0.90
C VAL A 125 9.40 -2.44 -1.89
N VAL A 126 8.26 -2.46 -2.60
CA VAL A 126 7.98 -3.46 -3.65
C VAL A 126 9.05 -3.42 -4.74
N LYS A 127 9.42 -2.23 -5.20
CA LYS A 127 10.49 -2.05 -6.20
C LYS A 127 11.84 -2.57 -5.73
N ILE A 128 12.23 -2.25 -4.49
CA ILE A 128 13.51 -2.69 -3.91
C ILE A 128 13.52 -4.22 -3.77
N TYR A 129 12.40 -4.83 -3.41
CA TYR A 129 12.28 -6.28 -3.36
C TYR A 129 12.61 -6.91 -4.72
N HIS A 130 11.91 -6.53 -5.79
CA HIS A 130 12.13 -7.07 -7.15
C HIS A 130 13.50 -6.70 -7.76
N MET A 131 14.15 -5.64 -7.30
CA MET A 131 15.52 -5.31 -7.73
C MET A 131 16.59 -6.23 -7.12
N ASN A 132 16.27 -6.92 -6.03
CA ASN A 132 17.18 -7.83 -5.33
C ASN A 132 16.92 -9.31 -5.63
N GLU A 133 15.93 -9.62 -6.48
CA GLU A 133 15.65 -10.97 -6.98
C GLU A 133 16.67 -11.45 -8.04
#